data_AF-A0A9P7N184-F1
#
_entry.id   AF-A0A9P7N184-F1
#
_cell.length_a   1.000
_cell.length_b   1.000
_cell.length_c   1.000
_cell.angle_alpha   90.00
_cell.angle_beta   90.00
_cell.angle_gamma   90.00
#
_symmetry.space_group_name_H-M   'P 1'
#
loop_
_entity.id
_entity.type
_entity.pdbx_description
1 polymer ?
#
loop_
_entity_poly.entity_id
_entity_poly.type
_entity_poly.pdbx_seq_one_letter_code
_entity_poly.pdbx_strand_id
1 'polypeptide(L)'
;MPPPPPSPSCLVRALSSTPPARAIPPREPPPRHQSSSSSSSSSSISNLLSMSNTDRKKSHSQYSRPVARPGEAVAVLLNRLTTKQQRGKLESIESFRNTKISGDYLRQMPRRWAAGDVYSPHDLSPVEMQKWRKRSLRKNDVVDVLGIRPLDMYK
;
A
#
# COMPACT_ATOMS: atom_id res chain seq x y z
N MET A 1 0.16 67.54 27.52
CA MET A 1 -0.02 66.20 26.92
C MET A 1 -1.50 65.85 26.95
N PRO A 2 -2.17 65.67 25.81
CA PRO A 2 -3.58 65.27 25.78
C PRO A 2 -3.75 63.74 25.97
N PRO A 3 -4.87 63.26 26.56
CA PRO A 3 -5.14 61.84 26.74
C PRO A 3 -5.61 61.17 25.43
N PRO A 4 -5.40 59.84 25.26
CA PRO A 4 -5.83 59.12 24.07
C PRO A 4 -7.36 58.89 24.03
N PRO A 5 -7.96 58.77 22.83
CA PRO A 5 -9.40 58.54 22.66
C PRO A 5 -9.80 57.08 22.99
N PRO A 6 -11.05 56.84 23.40
CA PRO A 6 -11.55 55.49 23.71
C PRO A 6 -11.86 54.68 22.45
N SER A 7 -11.44 53.41 22.46
CA SER A 7 -11.69 52.42 21.41
C SER A 7 -13.15 51.94 21.38
N PRO A 8 -13.70 51.60 20.20
CA PRO A 8 -15.10 51.27 20.03
C PRO A 8 -15.48 49.87 20.52
N SER A 9 -16.67 49.82 21.10
CA SER A 9 -17.44 48.69 21.58
C SER A 9 -17.55 47.55 20.57
N CYS A 10 -17.05 46.36 20.92
CA CYS A 10 -17.41 45.14 20.20
C CYS A 10 -18.66 44.50 20.83
N LEU A 11 -19.58 44.19 19.94
CA LEU A 11 -20.93 43.70 20.17
C LEU A 11 -20.98 42.34 20.86
N VAL A 12 -21.94 42.23 21.77
CA VAL A 12 -22.43 41.00 22.39
C VAL A 12 -22.87 40.01 21.31
N ARG A 13 -22.33 38.78 21.33
CA ARG A 13 -22.93 37.62 20.66
C ARG A 13 -23.18 36.52 21.69
N ALA A 14 -24.38 36.55 22.26
CA ALA A 14 -24.94 35.44 23.00
C ALA A 14 -25.47 34.40 22.00
N LEU A 15 -24.91 33.18 22.02
CA LEU A 15 -25.61 31.95 21.62
C LEU A 15 -25.07 30.80 22.48
N SER A 16 -25.73 30.61 23.61
CA SER A 16 -25.75 29.36 24.37
C SER A 16 -26.44 28.27 23.56
N SER A 17 -25.81 27.11 23.39
CA SER A 17 -26.52 25.85 23.14
C SER A 17 -25.70 24.69 23.67
N THR A 18 -25.96 24.36 24.94
CA THR A 18 -25.60 23.08 25.56
C THR A 18 -26.58 22.02 25.08
N PRO A 19 -26.15 20.92 24.43
CA PRO A 19 -27.02 19.77 24.21
C PRO A 19 -27.20 18.99 25.54
N PRO A 20 -28.41 18.43 25.81
CA PRO A 20 -28.64 17.67 27.03
C PRO A 20 -27.90 16.33 27.02
N ALA A 21 -27.31 16.00 28.16
CA ALA A 21 -26.72 14.71 28.46
C ALA A 21 -27.76 13.60 28.30
N ARG A 22 -27.58 12.74 27.29
CA ARG A 22 -28.37 11.53 27.11
C ARG A 22 -27.75 10.41 27.95
N ALA A 23 -28.54 9.87 28.87
CA ALA A 23 -28.20 8.74 29.72
C ALA A 23 -27.67 7.54 28.90
N ILE A 24 -26.60 6.93 29.40
CA ILE A 24 -25.94 5.74 28.84
C ILE A 24 -26.73 4.50 29.33
N PRO A 25 -27.35 3.69 28.45
CA PRO A 25 -27.89 2.40 28.85
C PRO A 25 -26.76 1.37 29.06
N PRO A 26 -26.99 0.33 29.90
CA PRO A 26 -25.97 -0.68 30.21
C PRO A 26 -25.52 -1.45 28.96
N ARG A 27 -24.21 -1.68 28.91
CA ARG A 27 -23.42 -2.30 27.85
C ARG A 27 -23.86 -3.74 27.57
N GLU A 28 -24.49 -3.97 26.43
CA GLU A 28 -24.67 -5.32 25.88
C GLU A 28 -23.35 -5.89 25.34
N PRO A 29 -23.08 -7.20 25.51
CA PRO A 29 -21.90 -7.85 24.94
C PRO A 29 -22.02 -7.98 23.41
N PRO A 30 -20.90 -7.88 22.66
CA PRO A 30 -20.94 -7.90 21.19
C PRO A 30 -21.41 -9.28 20.65
N PRO A 31 -22.18 -9.30 19.56
CA PRO A 31 -22.59 -10.53 18.91
C PRO A 31 -21.38 -11.27 18.31
N ARG A 32 -21.34 -12.59 18.55
CA ARG A 32 -20.45 -13.52 17.87
C ARG A 32 -20.80 -13.53 16.38
N HIS A 33 -19.90 -12.99 15.55
CA HIS A 33 -20.01 -13.18 14.11
C HIS A 33 -19.75 -14.64 13.77
N GLN A 34 -20.84 -15.28 13.34
CA GLN A 34 -20.86 -16.56 12.67
C GLN A 34 -19.96 -16.49 11.43
N SER A 35 -19.27 -17.59 11.18
CA SER A 35 -18.45 -17.90 10.02
C SER A 35 -19.09 -17.39 8.72
N SER A 36 -18.57 -16.28 8.20
CA SER A 36 -18.81 -15.87 6.82
C SER A 36 -18.13 -16.88 5.90
N SER A 37 -18.99 -17.55 5.13
CA SER A 37 -18.72 -18.20 3.85
C SER A 37 -17.38 -17.85 3.23
N SER A 38 -16.61 -18.90 2.96
CA SER A 38 -15.45 -18.91 2.09
C SER A 38 -15.77 -18.21 0.77
N SER A 39 -15.40 -16.93 0.66
CA SER A 39 -15.15 -16.30 -0.62
C SER A 39 -13.92 -16.98 -1.20
N SER A 40 -14.17 -17.93 -2.10
CA SER A 40 -13.19 -18.55 -2.98
C SER A 40 -12.54 -17.46 -3.82
N SER A 41 -11.57 -16.78 -3.22
CA SER A 41 -10.52 -16.06 -3.92
C SER A 41 -9.73 -17.13 -4.66
N SER A 42 -10.20 -17.44 -5.87
CA SER A 42 -9.61 -18.39 -6.80
C SER A 42 -8.14 -18.02 -6.94
N SER A 43 -7.33 -18.80 -6.24
CA SER A 43 -5.92 -18.53 -6.04
C SER A 43 -5.21 -18.81 -7.36
N SER A 44 -4.34 -17.88 -7.74
CA SER A 44 -3.51 -17.89 -8.96
C SER A 44 -2.67 -19.17 -9.15
N ILE A 45 -2.64 -20.05 -8.16
CA ILE A 45 -2.04 -21.39 -8.18
C ILE A 45 -2.84 -22.41 -9.00
N SER A 46 -4.15 -22.21 -9.19
CA SER A 46 -4.99 -23.13 -9.99
C SER A 46 -4.66 -23.10 -11.49
N ASN A 47 -4.21 -21.96 -12.01
CA ASN A 47 -3.79 -21.83 -13.42
C ASN A 47 -2.38 -22.38 -13.69
N LEU A 48 -1.55 -22.57 -12.66
CA LEU A 48 -0.19 -23.11 -12.80
C LEU A 48 -0.17 -24.64 -12.94
N LEU A 49 -1.19 -25.33 -12.41
CA LEU A 49 -1.28 -26.79 -12.51
C LEU A 49 -1.76 -27.26 -13.89
N SER A 50 -2.44 -26.41 -14.66
CA SER A 50 -2.97 -26.76 -15.99
C SER A 50 -1.91 -26.76 -17.10
N MET A 51 -0.72 -26.16 -16.87
CA MET A 51 0.35 -26.11 -17.87
C MET A 51 1.22 -27.38 -17.93
N SER A 52 1.10 -28.28 -16.95
CA SER A 52 2.00 -29.43 -16.80
C SER A 52 1.52 -30.72 -17.49
N ASN A 53 0.33 -30.71 -18.13
CA ASN A 53 -0.30 -31.94 -18.61
C ASN A 53 -0.30 -32.13 -20.14
N THR A 54 0.27 -31.19 -20.92
CA THR A 54 0.26 -31.28 -22.39
C THR A 54 1.49 -31.98 -23.00
N ASP A 55 2.50 -32.35 -22.22
CA ASP A 55 3.75 -32.93 -22.76
C ASP A 55 3.93 -34.44 -22.56
N ARG A 56 2.93 -35.16 -22.00
CA ARG A 56 3.03 -36.62 -21.75
C ARG A 56 2.26 -37.54 -22.71
N LYS A 57 1.86 -37.04 -23.89
CA LYS A 57 1.38 -37.91 -24.97
C LYS A 57 2.21 -37.73 -26.25
N LYS A 58 3.51 -38.01 -26.15
CA LYS A 58 4.29 -38.45 -27.31
C LYS A 58 4.03 -39.94 -27.51
N SER A 59 2.79 -40.26 -27.90
CA SER A 59 2.45 -41.57 -28.41
C SER A 59 3.21 -41.75 -29.72
N HIS A 60 3.98 -42.82 -29.74
CA HIS A 60 4.58 -43.43 -30.91
C HIS A 60 3.49 -43.63 -31.98
N SER A 61 3.38 -42.70 -32.93
CA SER A 61 2.55 -42.85 -34.12
C SER A 61 3.39 -42.35 -35.29
N GLN A 62 3.88 -43.32 -36.03
CA GLN A 62 4.56 -43.10 -37.29
C GLN A 62 3.56 -42.53 -38.32
N TYR A 63 4.04 -41.64 -39.19
CA TYR A 63 3.38 -41.22 -40.43
C TYR A 63 1.95 -40.66 -40.33
N SER A 64 1.82 -39.42 -39.89
CA SER A 64 0.83 -38.49 -40.44
C SER A 64 1.25 -37.07 -40.13
N ARG A 65 2.08 -36.49 -41.01
CA ARG A 65 2.16 -35.04 -41.08
C ARG A 65 0.77 -34.57 -41.51
N PRO A 66 0.01 -33.80 -40.71
CA PRO A 66 -1.14 -33.11 -41.25
C PRO A 66 -0.59 -32.21 -42.36
N VAL A 67 -1.02 -32.42 -43.60
CA VAL A 67 -0.78 -31.48 -44.68
C VAL A 67 -1.56 -30.23 -44.30
N ALA A 68 -0.93 -29.38 -43.48
CA ALA A 68 -1.50 -28.12 -43.05
C ALA A 68 -1.87 -27.36 -44.32
N ARG A 69 -3.15 -27.05 -44.50
CA ARG A 69 -3.58 -26.25 -45.64
C ARG A 69 -2.78 -24.94 -45.58
N PRO A 70 -2.33 -24.37 -46.72
CA PRO A 70 -1.43 -23.21 -46.72
C PRO A 70 -1.86 -22.05 -45.80
N GLY A 71 -3.16 -21.84 -45.60
CA GLY A 71 -3.69 -20.83 -44.65
C GLY A 71 -3.66 -21.22 -43.17
N GLU A 72 -3.66 -22.51 -42.84
CA GLU A 72 -3.71 -23.02 -41.46
C GLU A 72 -2.34 -22.92 -40.76
N ALA A 73 -1.24 -23.19 -41.48
CA ALA A 73 0.11 -22.99 -40.96
C ALA A 73 0.37 -21.51 -40.59
N VAL A 74 -0.17 -20.59 -41.40
CA VAL A 74 -0.10 -19.15 -41.15
C VAL A 74 -0.93 -18.79 -39.91
N ALA A 75 -2.15 -19.30 -39.77
CA ALA A 75 -3.00 -19.06 -38.61
C ALA A 75 -2.35 -19.52 -37.29
N VAL A 76 -1.69 -20.69 -37.30
CA VAL A 76 -0.95 -21.20 -36.13
C VAL A 76 0.25 -20.29 -35.78
N LEU A 77 0.99 -19.81 -36.78
CA LEU A 77 2.09 -18.87 -36.56
C LEU A 77 1.60 -17.52 -36.02
N LEU A 78 0.51 -16.98 -36.55
CA LEU A 78 -0.10 -15.74 -36.07
C LEU A 78 -0.58 -15.87 -34.62
N ASN A 79 -1.23 -16.98 -34.26
CA ASN A 79 -1.62 -17.26 -32.88
C ASN A 79 -0.41 -17.36 -31.94
N ARG A 80 0.71 -17.90 -32.41
CA ARG A 80 1.94 -17.96 -31.62
C ARG A 80 2.56 -16.57 -31.41
N LEU A 81 2.49 -15.69 -32.41
CA LEU A 81 2.98 -14.32 -32.30
C LEU A 81 2.08 -13.46 -31.39
N THR A 82 0.76 -13.56 -31.54
CA THR A 82 -0.18 -12.83 -30.69
C THR A 82 -0.08 -13.29 -29.24
N THR A 83 -0.06 -14.60 -28.97
CA THR A 83 0.12 -15.13 -27.60
C THR A 83 1.45 -14.71 -26.99
N LYS A 84 2.55 -14.64 -27.76
CA LYS A 84 3.85 -14.14 -27.29
C LYS A 84 3.82 -12.63 -26.98
N GLN A 85 3.19 -11.83 -27.82
CA GLN A 85 3.03 -10.38 -27.58
C GLN A 85 2.13 -10.13 -26.36
N GLN A 86 1.04 -10.87 -26.22
CA GLN A 86 0.14 -10.77 -25.07
C GLN A 86 0.87 -11.17 -23.77
N ARG A 87 1.74 -12.19 -23.79
CA ARG A 87 2.57 -12.56 -22.63
C ARG A 87 3.46 -11.41 -22.15
N GLY A 88 4.21 -10.77 -23.05
CA GLY A 88 5.04 -9.62 -22.67
C GLY A 88 4.22 -8.42 -22.16
N LYS A 89 3.01 -8.22 -22.71
CA LYS A 89 2.08 -7.21 -22.20
C LYS A 89 1.56 -7.55 -20.80
N LEU A 90 1.28 -8.82 -20.51
CA LEU A 90 0.84 -9.25 -19.17
C LEU A 90 1.97 -9.11 -18.14
N GLU A 91 3.20 -9.51 -18.49
CA GLU A 91 4.39 -9.37 -17.63
C GLU A 91 4.68 -7.90 -17.29
N SER A 92 4.58 -7.00 -18.28
CA SER A 92 4.75 -5.56 -18.05
C SER A 92 3.66 -4.97 -17.16
N ILE A 93 2.40 -5.39 -17.32
CA ILE A 93 1.31 -4.96 -16.43
C ILE A 93 1.52 -5.51 -15.01
N GLU A 94 1.95 -6.76 -14.88
CA GLU A 94 2.20 -7.40 -13.58
C GLU A 94 3.37 -6.74 -12.84
N SER A 95 4.49 -6.48 -13.54
CA SER A 95 5.63 -5.76 -12.94
C SER A 95 5.24 -4.38 -12.43
N PHE A 96 4.38 -3.65 -13.14
CA PHE A 96 3.87 -2.36 -12.67
C PHE A 96 3.00 -2.50 -11.41
N ARG A 97 2.15 -3.53 -11.34
CA ARG A 97 1.37 -3.84 -10.13
C ARG A 97 2.28 -4.19 -8.96
N ASN A 98 3.26 -5.07 -9.17
CA ASN A 98 4.21 -5.48 -8.13
C ASN A 98 5.03 -4.29 -7.64
N THR A 99 5.42 -3.39 -8.53
CA THR A 99 6.11 -2.15 -8.15
C THR A 99 5.25 -1.29 -7.23
N LYS A 100 3.98 -1.08 -7.57
CA LYS A 100 3.03 -0.36 -6.69
C LYS A 100 2.89 -1.02 -5.33
N ILE A 101 2.60 -2.33 -5.32
CA ILE A 101 2.39 -3.12 -4.11
C ILE A 101 3.64 -3.05 -3.21
N SER A 102 4.84 -3.27 -3.80
CA SER A 102 6.10 -3.19 -3.06
C SER A 102 6.35 -1.79 -2.50
N GLY A 103 6.04 -0.73 -3.26
CA GLY A 103 6.14 0.66 -2.81
C GLY A 103 5.22 0.95 -1.63
N ASP A 104 3.98 0.45 -1.66
CA ASP A 104 3.02 0.64 -0.57
C ASP A 104 3.47 -0.07 0.71
N TYR A 105 4.01 -1.29 0.61
CA TYR A 105 4.58 -1.99 1.76
C TYR A 105 5.81 -1.28 2.35
N LEU A 106 6.71 -0.75 1.52
CA LEU A 106 7.85 0.02 2.00
C LEU A 106 7.43 1.29 2.74
N ARG A 107 6.35 1.96 2.31
CA ARG A 107 5.82 3.15 2.98
C ARG A 107 5.14 2.82 4.31
N GLN A 108 4.66 1.59 4.49
CA GLN A 108 4.09 1.13 5.76
C GLN A 108 5.16 0.90 6.83
N MET A 109 6.42 0.65 6.44
CA MET A 109 7.55 0.49 7.37
C MET A 109 8.06 1.87 7.82
N PRO A 110 7.79 2.30 9.07
CA PRO A 110 8.07 3.68 9.49
C PRO A 110 9.50 3.87 10.01
N ARG A 111 10.18 2.77 10.39
CA ARG A 111 11.57 2.79 10.86
C ARG A 111 12.54 2.50 9.73
N ARG A 112 13.64 3.26 9.72
CA ARG A 112 14.80 3.02 8.86
C ARG A 112 15.82 2.23 9.67
N TRP A 113 16.07 0.99 9.29
CA TRP A 113 17.05 0.13 9.94
C TRP A 113 18.46 0.49 9.44
N ALA A 114 19.40 0.65 10.38
CA ALA A 114 20.81 0.81 10.07
C ALA A 114 21.55 -0.53 10.20
N ALA A 115 22.68 -0.65 9.50
CA ALA A 115 23.56 -1.80 9.70
C ALA A 115 24.08 -1.81 11.15
N GLY A 116 24.00 -2.96 11.81
CA GLY A 116 24.37 -3.11 13.23
C GLY A 116 23.21 -2.92 14.22
N ASP A 117 22.05 -2.42 13.78
CA ASP A 117 20.84 -2.41 14.61
C ASP A 117 20.38 -3.85 14.87
N VAL A 118 20.30 -4.24 16.14
CA VAL A 118 19.73 -5.52 16.55
C VAL A 118 18.20 -5.37 16.62
N TYR A 119 17.49 -6.34 16.06
CA TYR A 119 16.03 -6.40 16.10
C TYR A 119 15.55 -7.66 16.82
N SER A 120 14.40 -7.55 17.44
CA SER A 120 13.61 -8.67 17.96
C SER A 120 12.37 -8.88 17.07
N PRO A 121 11.71 -10.04 17.13
CA PRO A 121 10.44 -10.23 16.42
C PRO A 121 9.37 -9.20 16.81
N HIS A 122 9.44 -8.66 18.04
CA HIS A 122 8.48 -7.68 18.54
C HIS A 122 8.62 -6.30 17.89
N ASP A 123 9.81 -5.95 17.43
CA ASP A 123 10.11 -4.69 16.75
C ASP A 123 9.33 -4.53 15.43
N LEU A 124 8.95 -5.64 14.79
CA LEU A 124 8.15 -5.60 13.55
C LEU A 124 6.65 -5.61 13.81
N SER A 125 6.23 -5.60 15.08
CA SER A 125 4.81 -5.61 15.44
C SER A 125 4.12 -4.28 15.09
N PRO A 126 2.80 -4.30 14.82
CA PRO A 126 2.04 -3.07 14.54
C PRO A 126 2.15 -2.01 15.64
N VAL A 127 2.28 -2.45 16.90
CA VAL A 127 2.38 -1.57 18.07
C VAL A 127 3.70 -0.79 18.05
N GLU A 128 4.83 -1.48 17.84
CA GLU A 128 6.14 -0.82 17.74
C GLU A 128 6.26 0.06 16.49
N MET A 129 5.75 -0.40 15.35
CA MET A 129 5.67 0.41 14.14
C MET A 129 4.90 1.72 14.39
N GLN A 130 3.80 1.68 15.14
CA GLN A 130 3.03 2.88 15.48
C GLN A 130 3.81 3.82 16.40
N LYS A 131 4.66 3.32 17.29
CA LYS A 131 5.55 4.17 18.11
C LYS A 131 6.54 4.93 17.24
N TRP A 132 7.14 4.27 16.24
CA TRP A 132 8.10 4.92 15.34
C TRP A 132 7.48 5.91 14.37
N ARG A 133 6.18 5.82 14.09
CA ARG A 133 5.46 6.86 13.30
C ARG A 133 5.38 8.19 14.05
N LYS A 134 5.49 8.20 15.38
CA LYS A 134 5.45 9.43 16.16
C LYS A 134 6.73 10.22 15.89
N ARG A 135 6.59 11.41 15.31
CA ARG A 135 7.72 12.31 15.06
C ARG A 135 8.29 12.77 16.40
N SER A 136 9.56 12.45 16.65
CA SER A 136 10.26 12.94 17.84
C SER A 136 10.46 14.45 17.73
N LEU A 137 10.18 15.17 18.82
CA LEU A 137 10.47 16.60 18.89
C LEU A 137 11.99 16.80 18.84
N ARG A 138 12.44 17.81 18.09
CA ARG A 138 13.84 18.22 18.10
C ARG A 138 14.13 18.80 19.48
N LYS A 139 15.04 18.14 20.21
CA LYS A 139 15.40 18.55 21.57
C LYS A 139 16.33 19.76 21.60
N ASN A 140 17.15 19.93 20.56
CA ASN A 140 18.17 20.95 20.47
C ASN A 140 17.93 21.83 19.24
N ASP A 141 18.11 23.14 19.36
CA ASP A 141 18.10 24.06 18.23
C ASP A 141 19.40 23.90 17.42
N VAL A 142 19.29 23.91 16.10
CA VAL A 142 20.43 23.83 15.18
C VAL A 142 21.30 25.07 15.31
N VAL A 143 20.71 26.26 15.51
CA VAL A 143 21.44 27.52 15.65
C VAL A 143 22.32 27.49 16.90
N ASP A 144 21.76 27.03 18.02
CA ASP A 144 22.47 26.92 19.29
C ASP A 144 23.57 25.85 19.25
N VAL A 145 23.29 24.69 18.64
CA VAL A 145 24.28 23.61 18.52
C VAL A 145 25.46 24.01 17.63
N LEU A 146 25.20 24.78 16.58
CA LEU A 146 26.24 25.27 15.68
C LEU A 146 26.97 26.51 16.21
N GLY A 147 26.44 27.15 17.26
CA GLY A 147 27.04 28.35 17.86
C GLY A 147 27.13 29.53 16.90
N ILE A 148 26.28 29.57 15.87
CA ILE A 148 26.27 30.64 14.87
C ILE A 148 25.29 31.73 15.26
N ARG A 149 25.69 33.00 15.07
CA ARG A 149 24.75 34.13 15.18
C ARG A 149 24.12 34.39 13.82
N PRO A 150 22.79 34.20 13.66
CA PRO A 150 22.14 34.35 12.36
C PRO A 150 22.34 35.73 11.72
N LEU A 151 22.44 36.78 12.54
CA LEU A 151 22.66 38.15 12.09
C LEU A 151 23.99 38.33 11.35
N ASP A 152 25.03 37.58 11.72
CA ASP A 152 26.34 37.67 11.09
C ASP A 152 26.36 37.03 9.68
N MET A 153 25.36 36.21 9.35
CA MET A 153 25.25 35.51 8.07
C MET A 153 24.39 36.24 7.03
N TYR A 154 23.85 37.41 7.37
CA TYR A 154 23.12 38.23 6.41
C TYR A 154 24.10 38.93 5.46
N LYS A 155 23.80 38.92 4.17
CA LYS A 155 24.65 39.48 3.10
C LYS A 155 23.88 40.46 2.25
#